data_AF-A0A6I5RHE0-F1
#
_entry.id   AF-A0A6I5RHE0-F1
#
_cell.length_a   1.000
_cell.length_b   1.000
_cell.length_c   1.000
_cell.angle_alpha   90.00
_cell.angle_beta   90.00
_cell.angle_gamma   90.00
#
_symmetry.space_group_name_H-M   'P 1'
#
loop_
_entity.id
_entity.type
_entity.pdbx_description
1 polymer ?
#
loop_
_entity_poly.entity_id
_entity_poly.type
_entity_poly.pdbx_seq_one_letter_code
_entity_poly.pdbx_strand_id
1 'polypeptide(L)'
;MRAQELPCLDSSTQCLATLTEQAIAQSSEIEAINQRLELTRDRLDAAEASQWVEYLSLDPLRLVQNLLGGGDVQRNRLAIATLEVQAADLVRRREEVAEGLAHEVIGLVLDYEQLTRQLQSLEGQLETQLQRQAVMEVAYRTGQGNTATMLDVWQRTEDLQARIEEVEIEQGQGVRALEVLCQVDEDVSEPEIVSFH
;
A
#
# COMPACT_ATOMS: atom_id res chain seq x y z
N MET A 1 -6.29 -8.97 20.93
CA MET A 1 -5.86 -8.39 19.65
C MET A 1 -5.75 -6.90 19.87
N ARG A 2 -4.53 -6.39 20.06
CA ARG A 2 -4.28 -4.94 20.03
C ARG A 2 -3.72 -4.66 18.64
N ALA A 3 -4.48 -3.97 17.81
CA ALA A 3 -3.96 -3.42 16.57
C ALA A 3 -2.81 -2.49 16.95
N GLN A 4 -1.65 -2.67 16.34
CA GLN A 4 -0.58 -1.73 16.55
C GLN A 4 -0.86 -0.51 15.67
N GLU A 5 -0.86 0.67 16.31
CA GLU A 5 -1.27 1.92 15.68
C GLU A 5 -0.31 2.26 14.54
N LEU A 6 -0.84 2.80 13.44
CA LEU A 6 -0.02 3.32 12.34
C LEU A 6 1.06 4.26 12.90
N PRO A 7 2.32 4.16 12.43
CA PRO A 7 3.43 4.93 13.00
C PRO A 7 3.25 6.45 12.88
N CYS A 8 2.48 6.87 11.89
CA CYS A 8 2.18 8.27 11.57
C CYS A 8 1.00 8.33 10.58
N LEU A 9 0.39 9.52 10.45
CA LEU A 9 -0.74 9.80 9.56
C LEU A 9 -0.66 11.26 9.07
N ASP A 10 0.41 11.58 8.35
CA ASP A 10 0.64 12.93 7.82
C ASP A 10 1.43 12.89 6.50
N SER A 11 1.33 13.96 5.73
CA SER A 11 1.94 14.11 4.40
C SER A 11 3.44 14.43 4.44
N SER A 12 4.11 14.32 5.60
CA SER A 12 5.56 14.43 5.65
C SER A 12 6.22 13.33 4.84
N THR A 13 7.35 13.66 4.23
CA THR A 13 8.14 12.72 3.42
C THR A 13 8.59 11.50 4.23
N GLN A 14 8.90 11.68 5.52
CA GLN A 14 9.30 10.60 6.42
C GLN A 14 8.14 9.65 6.72
N CYS A 15 6.94 10.20 6.97
CA CYS A 15 5.78 9.38 7.24
C CYS A 15 5.39 8.56 6.01
N LEU A 16 5.25 9.22 4.86
CA LEU A 16 4.92 8.57 3.60
C LEU A 16 5.95 7.49 3.25
N ALA A 17 7.24 7.75 3.38
CA ALA A 17 8.27 6.74 3.14
C ALA A 17 8.12 5.52 4.05
N THR A 18 7.85 5.73 5.34
CA THR A 18 7.71 4.65 6.33
C THR A 18 6.49 3.77 6.03
N LEU A 19 5.34 4.39 5.77
CA LEU A 19 4.10 3.67 5.43
C LEU A 19 4.23 2.93 4.09
N THR A 20 4.90 3.54 3.11
CA THR A 20 5.13 2.91 1.81
C THR A 20 6.07 1.71 1.93
N GLU A 21 7.14 1.82 2.73
CA GLU A 21 8.05 0.71 2.98
C GLU A 21 7.33 -0.45 3.67
N GLN A 22 6.48 -0.17 4.66
CA GLN A 22 5.65 -1.19 5.31
C GLN A 22 4.69 -1.87 4.32
N ALA A 23 3.98 -1.08 3.50
CA ALA A 23 3.07 -1.61 2.50
C ALA A 23 3.77 -2.50 1.45
N ILE A 24 4.97 -2.11 1.00
CA ILE A 24 5.79 -2.92 0.09
C ILE A 24 6.25 -4.21 0.79
N ALA A 25 6.66 -4.12 2.05
CA ALA A 25 7.15 -5.28 2.81
C ALA A 25 6.05 -6.34 3.01
N GLN A 26 4.80 -5.93 3.18
CA GLN A 26 3.66 -6.84 3.39
C GLN A 26 2.98 -7.31 2.10
N SER A 27 3.42 -6.82 0.94
CA SER A 27 2.80 -7.20 -0.33
C SER A 27 3.19 -8.61 -0.75
N SER A 28 2.22 -9.53 -0.65
CA SER A 28 2.37 -10.90 -1.17
C SER A 28 2.66 -10.96 -2.69
N GLU A 29 2.23 -9.96 -3.46
CA GLU A 29 2.59 -9.87 -4.88
C GLU A 29 4.07 -9.55 -5.07
N ILE A 30 4.60 -8.58 -4.32
CA ILE A 30 6.03 -8.26 -4.32
C ILE A 30 6.85 -9.47 -3.87
N GLU A 31 6.42 -10.17 -2.83
CA GLU A 31 7.07 -11.39 -2.36
C GLU A 31 7.10 -12.47 -3.46
N ALA A 32 5.96 -12.74 -4.10
CA ALA A 32 5.87 -13.71 -5.18
C ALA A 32 6.75 -13.33 -6.39
N ILE A 33 6.87 -12.03 -6.70
CA ILE A 33 7.79 -11.55 -7.74
C ILE A 33 9.25 -11.77 -7.33
N ASN A 34 9.62 -11.45 -6.08
CA ASN A 34 10.97 -11.65 -5.57
C ASN A 34 11.39 -13.12 -5.64
N GLN A 35 10.51 -14.05 -5.21
CA GLN A 35 10.76 -15.49 -5.29
C GLN A 35 10.99 -15.95 -6.74
N ARG A 36 10.19 -15.44 -7.69
CA ARG A 36 10.38 -15.76 -9.12
C ARG A 36 11.67 -15.18 -9.67
N LEU A 37 12.05 -13.99 -9.24
CA LEU A 37 13.28 -13.31 -9.66
C LEU A 37 14.51 -14.08 -9.18
N GLU A 38 14.50 -14.56 -7.94
CA GLU A 38 15.54 -15.42 -7.38
C GLU A 38 15.69 -16.72 -8.18
N LEU A 39 14.59 -17.44 -8.42
CA LEU A 39 14.61 -18.66 -9.24
C LEU A 39 15.10 -18.42 -10.68
N THR A 40 14.83 -17.23 -11.23
CA THR A 40 15.29 -16.86 -12.58
C THR A 40 16.79 -16.57 -12.59
N ARG A 41 17.30 -15.90 -11.55
CA ARG A 41 18.73 -15.63 -11.36
C ARG A 41 19.53 -16.92 -11.17
N ASP A 42 19.05 -17.85 -10.34
CA ASP A 42 19.71 -19.14 -10.15
C ASP A 42 19.83 -19.93 -11.46
N ARG A 43 18.81 -19.86 -12.32
CA ARG A 43 18.82 -20.50 -13.64
C ARG A 43 19.80 -19.82 -14.60
N LEU A 44 19.90 -18.50 -14.53
CA LEU A 44 20.87 -17.73 -15.31
C LEU A 44 22.29 -18.13 -14.92
N ASP A 45 22.60 -18.13 -13.62
CA ASP A 45 23.91 -18.52 -13.09
C ASP A 45 24.29 -19.95 -13.49
N ALA A 46 23.34 -20.89 -13.41
CA ALA A 46 23.55 -22.27 -13.85
C ALA A 46 23.78 -22.40 -15.36
N ALA A 47 23.09 -21.60 -16.18
CA ALA A 47 23.24 -21.58 -17.63
C ALA A 47 24.60 -20.98 -18.06
N GLU A 48 25.00 -19.88 -17.42
CA GLU A 48 26.32 -19.25 -17.61
C GLU A 48 27.46 -20.19 -17.17
N ALA A 49 27.31 -20.87 -16.03
CA ALA A 49 28.26 -21.86 -15.57
C ALA A 49 28.32 -23.10 -16.49
N SER A 50 27.27 -23.43 -17.23
CA SER A 50 27.33 -24.54 -18.20
C SER A 50 28.01 -24.14 -19.51
N GLN A 51 28.08 -22.84 -19.82
CA GLN A 51 28.67 -22.31 -21.06
C GLN A 51 30.17 -22.62 -21.18
N TRP A 52 30.92 -22.62 -20.07
CA TRP A 52 32.37 -22.90 -20.12
C TRP A 52 32.67 -24.40 -20.27
N VAL A 53 31.84 -25.29 -19.72
CA VAL A 53 31.96 -26.75 -19.88
C VAL A 53 31.75 -27.16 -21.34
N GLU A 54 30.84 -26.48 -22.02
CA GLU A 54 30.55 -26.68 -23.44
C GLU A 54 31.74 -26.31 -24.33
N TYR A 55 32.49 -25.26 -23.99
CA TYR A 55 33.70 -24.83 -24.70
C TYR A 55 34.90 -25.77 -24.49
N LEU A 56 34.95 -26.48 -23.36
CA LEU A 56 36.04 -27.40 -23.00
C LEU A 56 35.80 -28.87 -23.39
N SER A 57 34.68 -29.19 -24.05
CA SER A 57 34.39 -30.56 -24.45
C SER A 57 35.37 -31.05 -25.54
N LEU A 58 36.20 -32.05 -25.23
CA LEU A 58 37.13 -32.75 -26.15
C LEU A 58 36.40 -33.69 -27.15
N ASP A 59 35.14 -33.41 -27.49
CA ASP A 59 34.33 -34.25 -28.37
C ASP A 59 34.38 -33.73 -29.82
N PRO A 60 35.05 -34.45 -30.75
CA PRO A 60 35.29 -33.98 -32.12
C PRO A 60 34.01 -33.77 -32.94
N LEU A 61 32.91 -34.47 -32.59
CA LEU A 61 31.61 -34.29 -33.26
C LEU A 61 30.95 -32.94 -32.93
N ARG A 62 31.10 -32.46 -31.69
CA ARG A 62 30.53 -31.17 -31.25
C ARG A 62 31.30 -29.97 -31.83
N LEU A 63 32.61 -30.11 -31.98
CA LEU A 63 33.46 -29.09 -32.59
C LEU A 63 33.01 -28.77 -34.03
N VAL A 64 32.73 -29.80 -34.84
CA VAL A 64 32.27 -29.66 -36.23
C VAL A 64 30.88 -29.01 -36.32
N GLN A 65 29.97 -29.34 -35.40
CA GLN A 65 28.63 -28.72 -35.33
C GLN A 65 28.69 -27.24 -34.94
N ASN A 66 29.58 -26.87 -34.01
CA ASN A 66 29.83 -25.48 -33.62
C ASN A 66 30.48 -24.67 -34.77
N LEU A 67 31.37 -25.28 -35.57
CA LEU A 67 32.06 -24.64 -36.71
C LEU A 67 31.17 -24.43 -37.94
N LEU A 68 30.22 -25.34 -38.19
CA LEU A 68 29.26 -25.25 -39.30
C LEU A 68 28.05 -24.35 -38.98
N GLY A 69 28.12 -23.59 -37.88
CA GLY A 69 27.18 -22.50 -37.59
C GLY A 69 25.83 -22.91 -36.99
N GLY A 70 25.65 -24.19 -36.62
CA GLY A 70 24.40 -24.73 -36.07
C GLY A 70 24.48 -25.25 -34.63
N GLY A 71 25.48 -24.79 -33.87
CA GLY A 71 25.89 -25.40 -32.60
C GLY A 71 25.04 -25.08 -31.36
N ASP A 72 25.09 -25.98 -30.38
CA ASP A 72 24.49 -25.87 -29.03
C ASP A 72 24.82 -24.52 -28.34
N VAL A 73 25.98 -23.93 -28.65
CA VAL A 73 26.42 -22.62 -28.15
C VAL A 73 25.45 -21.48 -28.50
N GLN A 74 24.85 -21.47 -29.71
CA GLN A 74 23.86 -20.45 -30.07
C GLN A 74 22.54 -20.65 -29.32
N ARG A 75 22.13 -21.90 -29.11
CA ARG A 75 20.92 -22.24 -28.33
C ARG A 75 21.07 -21.83 -26.87
N ASN A 76 22.23 -22.06 -26.27
CA ASN A 76 22.51 -21.67 -24.90
C ASN A 76 22.51 -20.14 -24.72
N ARG A 77 23.14 -19.40 -25.64
CA ARG A 77 23.09 -17.92 -25.64
C ARG A 77 21.67 -17.35 -25.75
N LEU A 78 20.83 -17.95 -26.59
CA LEU A 78 19.43 -17.54 -26.69
C LEU A 78 18.65 -17.84 -25.40
N ALA A 79 18.92 -18.98 -24.75
CA ALA A 79 18.30 -19.33 -23.47
C ALA A 79 18.70 -18.35 -22.35
N ILE A 80 19.98 -18.01 -22.25
CA ILE A 80 20.51 -16.98 -21.33
C ILE A 80 19.81 -15.63 -21.60
N ALA A 81 19.82 -15.15 -22.84
CA ALA A 81 19.17 -13.88 -23.20
C ALA A 81 17.67 -13.87 -22.89
N THR A 82 16.99 -15.03 -23.02
CA THR A 82 15.57 -15.15 -22.65
C THR A 82 15.37 -15.02 -21.13
N LEU A 83 16.24 -15.64 -20.33
CA LEU A 83 16.20 -15.53 -18.87
C LEU A 83 16.52 -14.11 -18.40
N GLU A 84 17.47 -13.42 -19.04
CA GLU A 84 17.78 -12.02 -18.76
C GLU A 84 16.56 -11.11 -19.00
N VAL A 85 15.86 -11.29 -20.12
CA VAL A 85 14.63 -10.55 -20.43
C VAL A 85 13.54 -10.84 -19.40
N GLN A 86 13.34 -12.11 -19.02
CA GLN A 86 12.37 -12.48 -17.99
C GLN A 86 12.68 -11.86 -16.63
N ALA A 87 13.96 -11.83 -16.23
CA ALA A 87 14.38 -11.17 -15.00
C ALA A 87 14.11 -9.66 -15.07
N ALA A 88 14.41 -9.01 -16.19
CA ALA A 88 14.12 -7.59 -16.40
C ALA A 88 12.61 -7.28 -16.32
N ASP A 89 11.77 -8.13 -16.91
CA ASP A 89 10.32 -7.99 -16.84
C ASP A 89 9.79 -8.14 -15.40
N LEU A 90 10.34 -9.07 -14.62
CA LEU A 90 9.99 -9.23 -13.22
C LEU A 90 10.40 -8.00 -12.39
N VAL A 91 11.58 -7.44 -12.63
CA VAL A 91 12.03 -6.21 -11.95
C VAL A 91 11.10 -5.05 -12.28
N ARG A 92 10.77 -4.85 -13.56
CA ARG A 92 9.83 -3.80 -13.98
C ARG A 92 8.47 -3.98 -13.32
N ARG A 93 7.92 -5.21 -13.30
CA ARG A 93 6.63 -5.48 -12.66
C ARG A 93 6.67 -5.21 -11.15
N ARG A 94 7.79 -5.53 -10.48
CA ARG A 94 7.99 -5.20 -9.06
C ARG A 94 7.93 -3.70 -8.83
N GLU A 95 8.60 -2.92 -9.69
CA GLU A 95 8.59 -1.45 -9.62
C GLU A 95 7.18 -0.89 -9.85
N GLU A 96 6.44 -1.41 -10.85
CA GLU A 96 5.04 -1.02 -11.11
C GLU A 96 4.13 -1.26 -9.89
N VAL A 97 4.27 -2.42 -9.23
CA VAL A 97 3.49 -2.75 -8.02
C VAL A 97 3.90 -1.86 -6.85
N ALA A 98 5.20 -1.62 -6.65
CA ALA A 98 5.70 -0.76 -5.59
C ALA A 98 5.25 0.70 -5.77
N GLU A 99 5.27 1.21 -7.01
CA GLU A 99 4.75 2.54 -7.35
C GLU A 99 3.24 2.63 -7.12
N GLY A 100 2.49 1.58 -7.49
CA GLY A 100 1.06 1.49 -7.21
C GLY A 100 0.75 1.58 -5.71
N LEU A 101 1.47 0.81 -4.89
CA LEU A 101 1.33 0.87 -3.43
C LEU A 101 1.70 2.23 -2.86
N ALA A 102 2.78 2.85 -3.35
CA ALA A 102 3.16 4.20 -2.95
C ALA A 102 2.07 5.22 -3.27
N HIS A 103 1.49 5.14 -4.47
CA HIS A 103 0.42 6.04 -4.88
C HIS A 103 -0.84 5.86 -4.02
N GLU A 104 -1.20 4.62 -3.70
CA GLU A 104 -2.35 4.31 -2.85
C GLU A 104 -2.16 4.83 -1.42
N VAL A 105 -0.99 4.60 -0.82
CA VAL A 105 -0.64 5.12 0.51
C VAL A 105 -0.70 6.65 0.53
N ILE A 106 -0.09 7.32 -0.46
CA ILE A 106 -0.12 8.78 -0.56
C ILE A 106 -1.55 9.29 -0.69
N GLY A 107 -2.36 8.67 -1.55
CA GLY A 107 -3.77 9.04 -1.73
C GLY A 107 -4.55 8.97 -0.42
N LEU A 108 -4.49 7.84 0.28
CA LEU A 108 -5.18 7.63 1.54
C LEU A 108 -4.75 8.62 2.64
N VAL A 109 -3.45 8.93 2.74
CA VAL A 109 -2.94 9.92 3.71
C VAL A 109 -3.41 11.33 3.37
N LEU A 110 -3.40 11.72 2.09
CA LEU A 110 -3.88 13.03 1.66
C LEU A 110 -5.39 13.18 1.88
N ASP A 111 -6.16 12.12 1.61
CA ASP A 111 -7.60 12.08 1.88
C ASP A 111 -7.86 12.19 3.40
N TYR A 112 -7.10 11.48 4.22
CA TYR A 112 -7.17 11.62 5.69
C TYR A 112 -6.92 13.07 6.15
N GLU A 113 -5.87 13.74 5.66
CA GLU A 113 -5.60 15.14 6.00
C GLU A 113 -6.68 16.10 5.47
N GLN A 114 -7.23 15.82 4.29
CA GLN A 114 -8.34 16.58 3.74
C GLN A 114 -9.59 16.45 4.62
N LEU A 115 -9.98 15.23 4.97
CA LEU A 115 -11.12 14.95 5.85
C LEU A 115 -10.90 15.57 7.23
N THR A 116 -9.68 15.53 7.77
CA THR A 116 -9.33 16.21 9.03
C THR A 116 -9.59 17.72 8.97
N ARG A 117 -9.19 18.38 7.88
CA ARG A 117 -9.45 19.82 7.68
C ARG A 117 -10.94 20.11 7.49
N GLN A 118 -11.67 19.22 6.81
CA GLN A 118 -13.12 19.35 6.66
C GLN A 118 -13.85 19.21 7.99
N LEU A 119 -13.46 18.22 8.80
CA LEU A 119 -14.01 17.99 10.13
C LEU A 119 -13.83 19.21 11.03
N GLN A 120 -12.60 19.76 11.11
CA GLN A 120 -12.33 20.99 11.87
C GLN A 120 -13.21 22.17 11.43
N SER A 121 -13.45 22.30 10.12
CA SER A 121 -14.33 23.35 9.58
C SER A 121 -15.81 23.12 9.96
N LEU A 122 -16.27 21.87 9.93
CA LEU A 122 -17.64 21.51 10.32
C LEU A 122 -17.86 21.69 11.83
N GLU A 123 -16.90 21.30 12.65
CA GLU A 123 -16.93 21.51 14.10
C GLU A 123 -17.02 23.00 14.45
N GLY A 124 -16.20 23.85 13.78
CA GLY A 124 -16.29 25.30 13.97
C GLY A 124 -17.64 25.90 13.53
N GLN A 125 -18.24 25.35 12.46
CA GLN A 125 -19.61 25.71 12.04
C GLN A 125 -20.64 25.28 13.07
N LEU A 126 -20.54 24.06 13.59
CA LEU A 126 -21.44 23.52 14.61
C LEU A 126 -21.35 24.33 15.90
N GLU A 127 -20.16 24.68 16.36
CA GLU A 127 -19.97 25.52 17.55
C GLU A 127 -20.66 26.88 17.39
N THR A 128 -20.45 27.54 16.24
CA THR A 128 -21.11 28.81 15.92
C THR A 128 -22.63 28.66 15.87
N GLN A 129 -23.13 27.56 15.28
CA GLN A 129 -24.55 27.28 15.17
C GLN A 129 -25.18 27.01 16.54
N LEU A 130 -24.50 26.30 17.45
CA LEU A 130 -24.97 26.07 18.81
C LEU A 130 -25.06 27.37 19.62
N GLN A 131 -24.11 28.29 19.45
CA GLN A 131 -24.20 29.63 20.05
C GLN A 131 -25.41 30.41 19.52
N ARG A 132 -25.65 30.37 18.21
CA ARG A 132 -26.83 30.97 17.59
C ARG A 132 -28.13 30.34 18.09
N GLN A 133 -28.15 29.02 18.23
CA GLN A 133 -29.30 28.29 18.77
C GLN A 133 -29.64 28.77 20.18
N ALA A 134 -28.64 28.91 21.06
CA ALA A 134 -28.86 29.39 22.43
C ALA A 134 -29.50 30.79 22.46
N VAL A 135 -29.03 31.72 21.61
CA VAL A 135 -29.63 33.07 21.51
C VAL A 135 -31.08 33.00 21.02
N MET A 136 -31.34 32.18 20.00
CA MET A 136 -32.69 32.03 19.44
C MET A 136 -33.65 31.35 20.42
N GLU A 137 -33.17 30.40 21.21
CA GLU A 137 -33.99 29.75 22.25
C GLU A 137 -34.44 30.76 23.31
N VAL A 138 -33.55 31.66 23.74
CA VAL A 138 -33.91 32.75 24.66
C VAL A 138 -35.00 33.64 24.06
N ALA A 139 -34.85 34.05 22.79
CA ALA A 139 -35.86 34.85 22.10
C ALA A 139 -37.20 34.13 21.92
N TYR A 140 -37.17 32.81 21.65
CA TYR A 140 -38.37 31.98 21.55
C TYR A 140 -39.11 31.91 22.89
N ARG A 141 -38.38 31.68 23.99
CA ARG A 141 -38.96 31.58 25.35
C ARG A 141 -39.55 32.89 25.86
N THR A 142 -39.06 34.04 25.39
CA THR A 142 -39.61 35.37 25.72
C THR A 142 -40.77 35.79 24.82
N GLY A 143 -41.20 34.92 23.89
CA GLY A 143 -42.31 35.18 22.96
C GLY A 143 -41.94 36.08 21.78
N GLN A 144 -40.65 36.36 21.57
CA GLN A 144 -40.15 37.19 20.47
C GLN A 144 -39.78 36.37 19.21
N GLY A 145 -39.80 35.03 19.31
CA GLY A 145 -39.53 34.11 18.20
C GLY A 145 -40.79 33.39 17.69
N ASN A 146 -40.66 32.70 16.55
CA ASN A 146 -41.69 31.79 16.03
C ASN A 146 -41.15 30.36 15.93
N THR A 147 -42.06 29.39 15.99
CA THR A 147 -41.72 27.96 16.00
C THR A 147 -41.04 27.52 14.71
N ALA A 148 -41.44 28.04 13.54
CA ALA A 148 -40.84 27.65 12.27
C ALA A 148 -39.36 28.04 12.18
N THR A 149 -38.99 29.21 12.68
CA THR A 149 -37.59 29.65 12.78
C THR A 149 -36.80 28.79 13.76
N MET A 150 -37.41 28.37 14.88
CA MET A 150 -36.73 27.48 15.84
C MET A 150 -36.48 26.09 15.25
N LEU A 151 -37.46 25.55 14.52
CA LEU A 151 -37.32 24.27 13.82
C LEU A 151 -36.19 24.30 12.77
N ASP A 152 -36.06 25.38 11.98
CA ASP A 152 -34.94 25.55 11.03
C ASP A 152 -33.58 25.56 11.74
N VAL A 153 -33.49 26.17 12.92
CA VAL A 153 -32.25 26.19 13.71
C VAL A 153 -31.87 24.79 14.20
N TRP A 154 -32.84 24.01 14.69
CA TRP A 154 -32.59 22.63 15.11
C TRP A 154 -32.22 21.73 13.94
N GLN A 155 -32.97 21.80 12.85
CA GLN A 155 -32.70 21.01 11.64
C GLN A 155 -31.27 21.26 11.13
N ARG A 156 -30.83 22.52 11.05
CA ARG A 156 -29.45 22.83 10.65
C ARG A 156 -28.39 22.27 11.59
N THR A 157 -28.71 22.16 12.88
CA THR A 157 -27.79 21.60 13.88
C THR A 157 -27.67 20.10 13.69
N GLU A 158 -28.79 19.40 13.51
CA GLU A 158 -28.84 17.98 13.18
C GLU A 158 -28.12 17.69 11.85
N ASP A 159 -28.35 18.50 10.82
CA ASP A 159 -27.70 18.37 9.52
C ASP A 159 -26.16 18.52 9.64
N LEU A 160 -25.67 19.46 10.45
CA LEU A 160 -24.22 19.62 10.69
C LEU A 160 -23.63 18.43 11.45
N GLN A 161 -24.33 17.93 12.47
CA GLN A 161 -23.91 16.76 13.22
C GLN A 161 -23.83 15.51 12.35
N ALA A 162 -24.86 15.27 11.51
CA ALA A 162 -24.88 14.15 10.59
C ALA A 162 -23.71 14.20 9.58
N ARG A 163 -23.36 15.41 9.10
CA ARG A 163 -22.21 15.58 8.20
C ARG A 163 -20.86 15.35 8.91
N ILE A 164 -20.74 15.71 10.18
CA ILE A 164 -19.54 15.38 10.96
C ILE A 164 -19.41 13.87 11.09
N GLU A 165 -20.49 13.18 11.48
CA GLU A 165 -20.50 11.72 11.62
C GLU A 165 -20.14 11.01 10.30
N GLU A 166 -20.68 11.49 9.17
CA GLU A 166 -20.33 10.98 7.83
C GLU A 166 -18.83 11.09 7.53
N VAL A 167 -18.23 12.26 7.78
CA VAL A 167 -16.80 12.51 7.57
C VAL A 167 -15.93 11.67 8.52
N GLU A 168 -16.34 11.49 9.77
CA GLU A 168 -15.63 10.63 10.73
C GLU A 168 -15.64 9.17 10.28
N ILE A 169 -16.77 8.68 9.77
CA ILE A 169 -16.90 7.32 9.24
C ILE A 169 -15.97 7.14 8.03
N GLU A 170 -15.97 8.08 7.09
CA GLU A 170 -15.12 8.06 5.90
C GLU A 170 -13.64 8.09 6.28
N GLN A 171 -13.25 8.98 7.21
CA GLN A 171 -11.90 9.06 7.73
C GLN A 171 -11.47 7.73 8.37
N GLY A 172 -12.32 7.13 9.19
CA GLY A 172 -12.05 5.83 9.81
C GLY A 172 -11.97 4.68 8.80
N GLN A 173 -12.67 4.75 7.67
CA GLN A 173 -12.51 3.80 6.57
C GLN A 173 -11.15 3.94 5.89
N GLY A 174 -10.69 5.17 5.65
CA GLY A 174 -9.36 5.44 5.09
C GLY A 174 -8.23 4.93 5.98
N VAL A 175 -8.33 5.15 7.30
CA VAL A 175 -7.36 4.63 8.27
C VAL A 175 -7.32 3.10 8.26
N ARG A 176 -8.48 2.43 8.27
CA ARG A 176 -8.53 0.96 8.16
C ARG A 176 -7.94 0.42 6.86
N ALA A 177 -8.11 1.13 5.75
CA ALA A 177 -7.50 0.74 4.48
C ALA A 177 -5.96 0.82 4.57
N LEU A 178 -5.42 1.89 5.17
CA LEU A 178 -3.98 2.02 5.44
C LEU A 178 -3.45 0.92 6.36
N GLU A 179 -4.17 0.59 7.43
CA GLU A 179 -3.81 -0.49 8.36
C GLU A 179 -3.73 -1.85 7.65
N VAL A 180 -4.68 -2.13 6.74
CA VAL A 180 -4.69 -3.36 5.94
C VAL A 180 -3.53 -3.39 4.95
N LEU A 181 -3.23 -2.27 4.27
CA LEU A 181 -2.11 -2.21 3.33
C LEU A 181 -0.77 -2.40 4.03
N CYS A 182 -0.62 -1.84 5.23
CA CYS A 182 0.61 -1.93 6.02
C CYS A 182 0.68 -3.19 6.89
N GLN A 183 -0.34 -4.07 6.83
CA GLN A 183 -0.57 -5.23 7.72
C GLN A 183 0.17 -5.12 9.04
N VAL A 184 -0.39 -4.32 9.93
CA VAL A 184 0.06 -4.29 11.32
C VAL A 184 -0.54 -5.50 12.06
N ASP A 185 -0.13 -6.71 11.66
CA ASP A 185 -0.46 -7.97 12.31
C ASP A 185 0.85 -8.60 12.86
N GLU A 186 0.93 -8.65 14.19
CA GLU A 186 1.98 -9.35 14.94
C GLU A 186 1.65 -10.86 14.92
N ASP A 187 2.36 -11.66 14.14
CA ASP A 187 2.59 -13.07 14.49
C ASP A 187 3.77 -13.68 13.70
N VAL A 188 4.98 -13.46 14.22
CA VAL A 188 6.07 -14.43 14.10
C VAL A 188 6.53 -14.77 15.53
N SER A 189 5.67 -15.47 16.26
CA SER A 189 6.12 -16.25 17.42
C SER A 189 6.65 -17.58 16.89
N GLU A 190 7.98 -17.70 16.83
CA GLU A 190 8.66 -18.99 16.59
C GLU A 190 8.09 -20.06 17.54
N PRO A 191 7.81 -21.29 17.08
CA PRO A 191 7.40 -22.34 17.99
C PRO A 191 8.59 -22.67 18.92
N GLU A 192 8.42 -22.36 20.20
CA GLU A 192 9.28 -22.82 21.28
C GLU A 192 9.40 -24.34 21.18
N ILE A 193 10.56 -24.83 20.74
CA ILE A 193 10.86 -26.27 20.73
C ILE A 193 10.93 -26.70 22.20
N VAL A 194 9.84 -27.27 22.70
CA VAL A 194 9.82 -27.93 24.00
C VAL A 194 10.73 -29.16 23.94
N SER A 195 11.94 -29.00 24.44
CA SER A 195 12.83 -30.10 24.81
C SER A 195 12.18 -30.87 25.96
N PHE A 196 11.66 -32.06 25.67
CA PHE A 196 11.31 -33.03 26.70
C PHE A 196 12.59 -33.78 27.12
N HIS A 197 12.92 -33.66 28.40
CA HIS A 197 13.88 -34.52 29.10
C HIS A 197 13.14 -35.70 29.73
#